data_AF-A0A8J3WJX8-F1
#
_entry.id   AF-A0A8J3WJX8-F1
#
_cell.length_a   1.000
_cell.length_b   1.000
_cell.length_c   1.000
_cell.angle_alpha   90.00
_cell.angle_beta   90.00
_cell.angle_gamma   90.00
#
_symmetry.space_group_name_H-M   'P 1'
#
loop_
_entity.id
_entity.type
_entity.pdbx_description
1 polymer ?
#
loop_
_entity_poly.entity_id
_entity_poly.type
_entity_poly.pdbx_seq_one_letter_code
_entity_poly.pdbx_strand_id
1 'polypeptide(L)'
;MGPPRGADPETRPTWACNAAETAGSYGPGMRLTPHEQERLLIHVAAGVARDRRSRGLRLNHPEATAIIASFLMEGARDGRTVAELMDAGRTVLSREDVMDGVPEMLESVQVEATFPDGTKLVTVHWPIP
;
A
#
# COMPACT_ATOMS: atom_id res chain seq x y z
N MET A 1 -38.54 -16.78 -8.22
CA MET A 1 -37.69 -17.93 -8.58
C MET A 1 -37.06 -18.46 -7.31
N GLY A 2 -37.35 -19.69 -6.92
CA GLY A 2 -36.70 -20.32 -5.77
C GLY A 2 -35.24 -20.69 -6.08
N PRO A 3 -34.37 -20.85 -5.06
CA PRO A 3 -33.00 -21.29 -5.28
C PRO A 3 -32.97 -22.70 -5.89
N PRO A 4 -31.97 -23.04 -6.71
CA PRO A 4 -31.87 -24.36 -7.32
C PRO A 4 -31.62 -25.42 -6.25
N ARG A 5 -32.28 -26.58 -6.41
CA ARG A 5 -32.13 -27.74 -5.53
C ARG A 5 -30.79 -28.44 -5.79
N GLY A 6 -30.12 -28.81 -4.70
CA GLY A 6 -29.18 -29.93 -4.64
C GLY A 6 -27.84 -29.71 -5.34
N ALA A 7 -26.91 -29.03 -4.68
CA ALA A 7 -25.49 -29.22 -4.96
C ALA A 7 -25.02 -30.49 -4.23
N ASP A 8 -24.50 -31.45 -4.99
CA ASP A 8 -23.89 -32.69 -4.52
C ASP A 8 -22.66 -32.37 -3.63
N PRO A 9 -22.59 -32.84 -2.38
CA PRO A 9 -21.49 -32.54 -1.46
C PRO A 9 -20.11 -33.04 -1.94
N GLU A 10 -20.04 -34.00 -2.86
CA GLU A 10 -18.78 -34.63 -3.30
C GLU A 10 -18.09 -33.93 -4.49
N THR A 11 -18.73 -32.91 -5.09
CA THR A 11 -18.19 -32.17 -6.26
C THR A 11 -17.71 -30.76 -5.94
N ARG A 12 -17.50 -30.44 -4.65
CA ARG A 12 -17.01 -29.12 -4.25
C ARG A 12 -15.56 -28.89 -4.71
N PRO A 13 -15.28 -27.78 -5.43
CA PRO A 13 -13.90 -27.46 -5.79
C PRO A 13 -13.09 -27.17 -4.52
N THR A 14 -11.82 -27.55 -4.50
CA THR A 14 -10.93 -27.48 -3.33
C THR A 14 -10.67 -26.05 -2.81
N TRP A 15 -11.10 -25.02 -3.54
CA TRP A 15 -11.01 -23.61 -3.14
C TRP A 15 -12.30 -23.05 -2.51
N ALA A 16 -13.38 -23.85 -2.43
CA ALA A 16 -14.63 -23.39 -1.84
C ALA A 16 -14.49 -23.18 -0.32
N CYS A 17 -14.63 -21.93 0.15
CA CYS A 17 -14.68 -21.63 1.58
C CYS A 17 -15.82 -22.38 2.26
N ASN A 18 -15.50 -23.19 3.28
CA ASN A 18 -16.49 -23.86 4.12
C ASN A 18 -17.14 -22.86 5.07
N ALA A 19 -18.35 -22.41 4.74
CA ALA A 19 -19.16 -21.55 5.62
C ALA A 19 -19.45 -22.18 7.01
N ALA A 20 -19.34 -23.51 7.15
CA ALA A 20 -19.57 -24.22 8.40
C ALA A 20 -18.36 -24.17 9.38
N GLU A 21 -17.15 -23.88 8.89
CA GLU A 21 -15.96 -23.70 9.77
C GLU A 21 -15.92 -22.30 10.40
N THR A 22 -16.81 -21.39 9.98
CA THR A 22 -16.87 -20.00 10.44
C THR A 22 -17.70 -19.80 11.72
N ALA A 23 -18.19 -20.89 12.34
CA ALA A 23 -19.06 -20.83 13.51
C ALA A 23 -18.31 -20.75 14.86
N GLY A 24 -17.32 -19.85 14.96
CA GLY A 24 -16.54 -19.64 16.17
C GLY A 24 -16.10 -18.19 16.39
N SER A 25 -17.03 -17.33 16.85
CA SER A 25 -16.86 -16.02 17.55
C SER A 25 -15.89 -14.93 17.04
N TYR A 26 -14.95 -15.21 16.15
CA TYR A 26 -14.25 -14.23 15.33
C TYR A 26 -14.43 -14.68 13.89
N GLY A 27 -14.95 -13.79 13.02
CA GLY A 27 -14.89 -14.03 11.57
C GLY A 27 -13.44 -14.30 11.13
N PRO A 28 -13.20 -14.79 9.92
CA PRO A 28 -11.85 -14.98 9.38
C PRO A 28 -11.25 -13.59 9.08
N GLY A 29 -10.96 -12.84 10.14
CA GLY A 29 -10.42 -11.50 10.10
C GLY A 29 -8.93 -11.55 9.83
N MET A 30 -8.44 -10.61 9.02
CA MET A 30 -7.02 -10.38 8.85
C MET A 30 -6.39 -10.14 10.23
N ARG A 31 -5.41 -10.99 10.61
CA ARG A 31 -4.70 -10.88 11.89
C ARG A 31 -3.61 -9.83 11.77
N LEU A 32 -4.01 -8.56 11.77
CA LEU A 32 -3.11 -7.44 11.60
C LEU A 32 -2.52 -7.01 12.94
N THR A 33 -1.20 -7.02 13.02
CA THR A 33 -0.45 -6.35 14.08
C THR A 33 -0.70 -4.84 14.03
N PRO A 34 -0.51 -4.10 15.14
CA PRO A 34 -0.62 -2.64 15.14
C PRO A 34 0.25 -1.98 14.05
N HIS A 35 1.45 -2.51 13.83
CA HIS A 35 2.37 -2.03 12.80
C HIS A 35 1.84 -2.24 11.37
N GLU A 36 1.19 -3.37 11.10
CA GLU A 36 0.54 -3.60 9.80
C GLU A 36 -0.68 -2.69 9.60
N GLN A 37 -1.42 -2.37 10.68
CA GLN A 37 -2.50 -1.39 10.61
C GLN A 37 -1.98 0.02 10.31
N GLU A 38 -0.87 0.44 10.93
CA GLU A 38 -0.21 1.72 10.63
C GLU A 38 0.25 1.80 9.16
N ARG A 39 0.83 0.72 8.62
CA ARG A 39 1.18 0.65 7.18
C ARG A 39 -0.05 0.81 6.29
N LEU A 40 -1.18 0.19 6.65
CA LEU A 40 -2.43 0.38 5.91
C LEU A 40 -2.90 1.85 5.91
N LEU A 41 -2.72 2.58 7.02
CA LEU A 41 -3.05 4.01 7.07
C LEU A 41 -2.22 4.83 6.07
N ILE A 42 -0.96 4.45 5.81
CA ILE A 42 -0.14 5.10 4.79
C ILE A 42 -0.76 4.89 3.39
N HIS A 43 -1.23 3.68 3.06
CA HIS A 43 -1.89 3.42 1.78
C HIS A 43 -3.21 4.20 1.65
N VAL A 44 -3.98 4.34 2.73
CA VAL A 44 -5.19 5.16 2.75
C VAL A 44 -4.85 6.64 2.49
N ALA A 45 -3.84 7.17 3.19
CA ALA A 45 -3.39 8.55 2.99
C ALA A 45 -2.89 8.80 1.56
N ALA A 46 -2.14 7.85 0.99
CA ALA A 46 -1.69 7.90 -0.40
C ALA A 46 -2.86 7.86 -1.40
N GLY A 47 -3.91 7.07 -1.13
CA GLY A 47 -5.14 7.06 -1.92
C GLY A 47 -5.82 8.42 -1.93
N VAL A 48 -6.03 9.00 -0.75
CA VAL A 48 -6.62 10.35 -0.61
C VAL A 48 -5.77 11.41 -1.34
N ALA A 49 -4.44 11.33 -1.24
CA ALA A 49 -3.52 12.22 -1.93
C ALA A 49 -3.61 12.09 -3.46
N ARG A 50 -3.64 10.86 -4.00
CA ARG A 50 -3.84 10.60 -5.44
C ARG A 50 -5.18 11.14 -5.94
N ASP A 51 -6.25 11.00 -5.16
CA ASP A 51 -7.57 11.56 -5.48
C ASP A 51 -7.57 13.10 -5.49
N ARG A 52 -6.75 13.73 -4.65
CA ARG A 52 -6.56 15.20 -4.66
C ARG A 52 -5.78 15.64 -5.91
N ARG A 53 -4.67 14.95 -6.21
CA ARG A 53 -3.85 15.22 -7.41
C ARG A 53 -4.65 15.04 -8.70
N SER A 54 -5.49 14.00 -8.80
CA SER A 54 -6.32 13.75 -9.99
C SER A 54 -7.37 14.83 -10.24
N ARG A 55 -7.74 15.61 -9.22
CA ARG A 55 -8.59 16.81 -9.34
C ARG A 55 -7.78 18.09 -9.63
N GLY A 56 -6.48 17.98 -9.83
CA GLY A 56 -5.57 19.10 -10.15
C GLY A 56 -5.05 19.86 -8.94
N LEU A 57 -5.17 19.31 -7.71
CA LEU A 57 -4.58 19.94 -6.52
C LEU A 57 -3.08 19.62 -6.44
N ARG A 58 -2.27 20.65 -6.18
CA ARG A 58 -0.86 20.49 -5.79
C ARG A 58 -0.80 19.91 -4.38
N LEU A 59 0.05 18.91 -4.20
CA LEU A 59 0.15 18.14 -2.97
C LEU A 59 0.92 18.91 -1.88
N ASN A 60 0.45 18.83 -0.65
CA ASN A 60 1.21 19.29 0.51
C ASN A 60 2.25 18.24 0.96
N HIS A 61 3.04 18.58 1.98
CA HIS A 61 4.10 17.73 2.50
C HIS A 61 3.63 16.31 2.90
N PRO A 62 2.63 16.11 3.79
CA PRO A 62 2.22 14.76 4.19
C PRO A 62 1.60 13.95 3.04
N GLU A 63 0.95 14.60 2.08
CA GLU A 63 0.43 13.93 0.88
C GLU A 63 1.55 13.40 -0.03
N ALA A 64 2.59 14.22 -0.27
CA ALA A 64 3.75 13.81 -1.04
C ALA A 64 4.48 12.64 -0.37
N THR A 65 4.73 12.75 0.94
CA THR A 65 5.33 11.68 1.75
C THR A 65 4.53 10.39 1.66
N ALA A 66 3.20 10.46 1.79
CA ALA A 66 2.34 9.28 1.73
C ALA A 66 2.39 8.58 0.36
N ILE A 67 2.35 9.34 -0.75
CA ILE A 67 2.44 8.78 -2.10
C ILE A 67 3.78 8.06 -2.31
N ILE A 68 4.89 8.69 -1.93
CA ILE A 68 6.23 8.10 -2.07
C ILE A 68 6.35 6.87 -1.17
N ALA A 69 5.93 6.96 0.08
CA ALA A 69 5.99 5.83 1.02
C ALA A 69 5.17 4.63 0.53
N SER A 70 3.94 4.87 0.05
CA SER A 70 3.11 3.84 -0.57
C SER A 70 3.78 3.23 -1.80
N PHE A 71 4.42 4.03 -2.65
CA PHE A 71 5.15 3.53 -3.82
C PHE A 71 6.29 2.58 -3.42
N LEU A 72 7.04 2.91 -2.37
CA LEU A 72 8.14 2.06 -1.90
C LEU A 72 7.64 0.72 -1.32
N MET A 73 6.54 0.74 -0.56
CA MET A 73 5.94 -0.49 -0.01
C MET A 73 5.41 -1.41 -1.11
N GLU A 74 4.71 -0.86 -2.10
CA GLU A 74 4.21 -1.65 -3.24
C GLU A 74 5.36 -2.18 -4.10
N GLY A 75 6.39 -1.37 -4.35
CA GLY A 75 7.55 -1.82 -5.10
C GLY A 75 8.34 -2.93 -4.39
N ALA A 76 8.43 -2.90 -3.06
CA ALA A 76 8.98 -4.01 -2.29
C ALA A 76 8.11 -5.27 -2.40
N ARG A 77 6.78 -5.10 -2.41
CA ARG A 77 5.81 -6.19 -2.60
C ARG A 77 5.90 -6.81 -3.99
N ASP A 78 6.21 -6.00 -5.00
CA ASP A 78 6.50 -6.43 -6.39
C ASP A 78 7.84 -7.17 -6.52
N GLY A 79 8.66 -7.19 -5.47
CA GLY A 79 9.96 -7.86 -5.47
C GLY A 79 11.09 -7.02 -6.08
N ARG A 80 10.91 -5.70 -6.23
CA ARG A 80 12.02 -4.80 -6.60
C ARG A 80 13.09 -4.80 -5.52
N THR A 81 14.32 -4.52 -5.90
CA THR A 81 15.43 -4.39 -4.95
C THR A 81 15.38 -3.05 -4.22
N VAL A 82 16.02 -2.97 -3.04
CA VAL A 82 16.17 -1.72 -2.30
C VAL A 82 16.81 -0.63 -3.19
N ALA A 83 17.86 -0.98 -3.93
CA ALA A 83 18.56 -0.04 -4.79
C ALA A 83 17.66 0.53 -5.90
N GLU A 84 16.88 -0.32 -6.57
CA GLU A 84 15.90 0.12 -7.58
C GLU A 84 14.86 1.07 -6.98
N LEU A 85 14.41 0.83 -5.75
CA LEU A 85 13.43 1.69 -5.09
C LEU A 85 14.01 3.04 -4.64
N MET A 86 15.29 3.08 -4.25
CA MET A 86 15.99 4.33 -3.95
C MET A 86 16.01 5.27 -5.17
N ASP A 87 16.22 4.70 -6.36
CA ASP A 87 16.22 5.48 -7.61
C ASP A 87 14.80 5.78 -8.10
N ALA A 88 13.94 4.76 -8.16
CA ALA A 88 12.59 4.92 -8.67
C ALA A 88 11.73 5.86 -7.80
N GLY A 89 11.98 5.90 -6.49
CA GLY A 89 11.31 6.81 -5.56
C GLY A 89 11.45 8.28 -5.92
N ARG A 90 12.56 8.66 -6.59
CA ARG A 90 12.82 10.04 -7.05
C ARG A 90 12.07 10.42 -8.32
N THR A 91 11.37 9.47 -8.94
CA THR A 91 10.63 9.66 -10.20
C THR A 91 9.11 9.71 -10.00
N VAL A 92 8.64 9.55 -8.76
CA VAL A 92 7.21 9.40 -8.43
C VAL A 92 6.47 10.74 -8.50
N LEU A 93 7.12 11.81 -8.05
CA LEU A 93 6.57 13.15 -7.99
C LEU A 93 7.61 14.14 -8.52
N SER A 94 7.11 15.16 -9.21
CA SER A 94 7.88 16.30 -9.68
C SER A 94 7.48 17.56 -8.91
N ARG A 95 8.21 18.65 -9.11
CA ARG A 95 7.92 19.96 -8.50
C ARG A 95 6.56 20.52 -8.90
N GLU A 96 6.04 20.16 -10.07
CA GLU A 96 4.70 20.60 -10.52
C GLU A 96 3.57 19.91 -9.76
N ASP A 97 3.83 18.74 -9.17
CA ASP A 97 2.84 17.94 -8.46
C ASP A 97 2.61 18.40 -7.02
N VAL A 98 3.56 19.14 -6.45
CA VAL A 98 3.57 19.52 -5.03
C VAL A 98 3.53 21.03 -4.87
N MET A 99 3.10 21.53 -3.70
CA MET A 99 3.11 22.96 -3.37
C MET A 99 4.53 23.51 -3.26
N ASP A 100 4.68 24.84 -3.39
CA ASP A 100 5.98 25.49 -3.28
C ASP A 100 6.60 25.28 -1.89
N GLY A 101 7.91 25.03 -1.84
CA GLY A 101 8.66 24.72 -0.62
C GLY A 101 8.60 23.26 -0.17
N VAL A 102 7.66 22.45 -0.69
CA VAL A 102 7.58 21.02 -0.34
C VAL A 102 8.84 20.24 -0.76
N PRO A 103 9.42 20.42 -1.96
CA PRO A 103 10.64 19.71 -2.34
C PRO A 103 11.81 19.96 -1.39
N GLU A 104 11.97 21.20 -0.91
CA GLU A 104 13.03 21.59 0.01
C GLU A 104 12.79 21.07 1.44
N MET A 105 11.52 20.96 1.85
CA MET A 105 11.15 20.42 3.16
C MET A 105 11.27 18.89 3.25
N LEU A 106 11.14 18.18 2.13
CA LEU A 106 11.14 16.72 2.08
C LEU A 106 12.54 16.19 1.74
N GLU A 107 13.47 16.27 2.69
CA GLU A 107 14.87 15.84 2.48
C GLU A 107 15.01 14.33 2.27
N SER A 108 14.15 13.53 2.91
CA SER A 108 14.11 12.10 2.70
C SER A 108 12.76 11.49 3.08
N VAL A 109 12.45 10.34 2.46
CA VAL A 109 11.36 9.44 2.87
C VAL A 109 11.98 8.10 3.22
N GLN A 110 11.67 7.62 4.43
CA GLN A 110 12.16 6.36 4.96
C GLN A 110 10.99 5.42 5.25
N VAL A 111 11.06 4.18 4.76
CA VAL A 111 10.01 3.19 4.98
C VAL A 111 10.63 1.81 5.21
N GLU A 112 10.17 1.13 6.26
CA GLU A 112 10.39 -0.30 6.40
C GLU A 112 9.38 -1.07 5.56
N ALA A 113 9.85 -1.75 4.51
CA ALA A 113 9.02 -2.54 3.62
C ALA A 113 9.40 -4.03 3.69
N THR A 114 8.43 -4.90 3.40
CA THR A 114 8.62 -6.35 3.43
C THR A 114 8.96 -6.84 2.03
N PHE A 115 10.22 -7.21 1.81
CA PHE A 115 10.72 -7.79 0.57
C PHE A 115 10.60 -9.32 0.58
N PRO A 116 10.76 -10.00 -0.57
CA PRO A 116 10.78 -11.46 -0.62
C PRO A 116 11.82 -12.11 0.31
N ASP A 117 12.89 -11.40 0.64
CA ASP A 117 13.97 -11.86 1.52
C ASP A 117 13.95 -11.23 2.93
N GLY A 118 12.85 -10.56 3.29
CA GLY A 118 12.61 -10.04 4.63
C GLY A 118 12.36 -8.53 4.70
N THR A 119 12.15 -8.02 5.91
CA THR A 119 11.91 -6.59 6.15
C THR A 119 13.21 -5.79 6.03
N LYS A 120 13.19 -4.70 5.26
CA LYS A 120 14.33 -3.79 5.08
C LYS A 120 13.87 -2.34 5.12
N LEU A 121 14.76 -1.47 5.59
CA LEU A 121 14.59 -0.02 5.51
C LEU A 121 15.01 0.49 4.13
N VAL A 122 14.14 1.23 3.47
CA VAL A 122 14.42 1.95 2.23
C VAL A 122 14.43 3.43 2.52
N THR A 123 15.50 4.12 2.10
CA THR A 123 15.64 5.57 2.24
C THR A 123 15.78 6.21 0.87
N VAL A 124 14.85 7.08 0.51
CA VAL A 124 14.95 7.92 -0.69
C VAL A 124 15.35 9.32 -0.24
N HIS A 125 16.53 9.77 -0.67
CA HIS A 125 16.98 11.14 -0.44
C HIS A 125 16.50 12.05 -1.56
N TRP A 126 16.05 13.26 -1.21
CA TRP A 126 15.53 14.28 -2.13
C TRP A 126 14.58 13.66 -3.17
N PRO A 127 13.47 13.05 -2.74
CA PRO A 127 12.55 12.31 -3.61
C PRO A 127 11.84 13.20 -4.64
N ILE A 128 11.92 14.52 -4.52
CA ILE A 128 11.36 15.49 -5.46
C ILE A 128 12.51 16.39 -5.94
N PRO A 129 13.17 16.07 -7.07
CA PRO A 129 14.32 16.83 -7.57
C PRO A 129 13.94 18.24 -8.04
#